data_AF-A0A7S2JCP8-F1
#
_entry.id   AF-A0A7S2JCP8-F1
#
_cell.length_a   1.000
_cell.length_b   1.000
_cell.length_c   1.000
_cell.angle_alpha   90.00
_cell.angle_beta   90.00
_cell.angle_gamma   90.00
#
_symmetry.space_group_name_H-M   'P 1'
#
loop_
_entity.id
_entity.type
_entity.pdbx_description
1 polymer ?
#
loop_
_entity_poly.entity_id
_entity_poly.type
_entity_poly.pdbx_seq_one_letter_code
_entity_poly.pdbx_strand_id
1 'polypeptide(L)'
;GYASAAWAYQKLADVALYNIALINGFHSGNDGFVPGFSGSEQNAPKGGALLVSTGSKVVMHACSFTNCISFSSSEYPLGGAIANAGGMEMEGCIFSGNRAINYLWPKGGAIYNK
;
A
#
# COMPACT_ATOMS: atom_id res chain seq x y z
N GLY A 1 18.19 -36.56 26.39
CA GLY A 1 17.97 -35.77 25.17
C GLY A 1 16.57 -35.23 25.24
N TYR A 2 16.44 -33.92 25.48
CA TYR A 2 15.14 -33.24 25.45
C TYR A 2 15.21 -32.18 24.37
N ALA A 3 14.23 -32.22 23.49
CA ALA A 3 14.06 -31.30 22.39
C ALA A 3 13.94 -29.85 22.90
N SER A 4 14.77 -28.97 22.37
CA SER A 4 14.47 -27.54 22.30
C SER A 4 14.50 -27.13 20.84
N ALA A 5 13.47 -27.52 20.09
CA ALA A 5 13.07 -26.76 18.91
C ALA A 5 12.55 -25.41 19.44
N ALA A 6 13.49 -24.53 19.77
CA ALA A 6 13.23 -23.17 20.17
C ALA A 6 12.42 -22.50 19.05
N TRP A 7 11.37 -21.85 19.47
CA TRP A 7 10.28 -21.35 18.66
C TRP A 7 10.76 -20.27 17.70
N ALA A 8 11.18 -20.67 16.50
CA ALA A 8 11.23 -19.77 15.36
C ALA A 8 9.78 -19.51 14.91
N TYR A 9 9.05 -18.71 15.69
CA TYR A 9 7.86 -18.02 15.20
C TYR A 9 8.35 -17.03 14.15
N GLN A 10 8.56 -17.53 12.93
CA GLN A 10 8.72 -16.69 11.76
C GLN A 10 7.38 -15.96 11.65
N LYS A 11 7.35 -14.68 12.05
CA LYS A 11 6.13 -13.87 12.00
C LYS A 11 5.69 -13.80 10.53
N LEU A 12 4.72 -14.63 10.15
CA LEU A 12 4.35 -14.85 8.76
C LEU A 12 3.81 -13.56 8.11
N ALA A 13 3.21 -12.68 8.91
CA ALA A 13 2.80 -11.32 8.57
C ALA A 13 2.67 -10.47 9.84
N ASP A 14 2.79 -9.14 9.71
CA ASP A 14 2.38 -8.19 10.73
C ASP A 14 0.87 -8.01 10.76
N VAL A 15 0.24 -8.02 9.58
CA VAL A 15 -1.21 -7.92 9.39
C VAL A 15 -1.65 -8.90 8.33
N ALA A 16 -2.76 -9.59 8.58
CA ALA A 16 -3.37 -10.48 7.60
C ALA A 16 -4.84 -10.10 7.38
N LEU A 17 -5.23 -9.92 6.11
CA LEU A 17 -6.57 -9.54 5.70
C LEU A 17 -7.21 -10.69 4.92
N TYR A 18 -8.42 -11.10 5.31
CA TYR A 18 -9.12 -12.22 4.69
C TYR A 18 -10.55 -11.83 4.36
N ASN A 19 -10.92 -11.97 3.08
CA ASN A 19 -12.28 -11.77 2.60
C ASN A 19 -12.86 -10.37 2.92
N ILE A 20 -12.01 -9.35 2.86
CA ILE A 20 -12.39 -7.95 3.15
C ILE A 20 -12.63 -7.19 1.85
N ALA A 21 -13.68 -6.37 1.84
CA ALA A 21 -13.90 -5.38 0.79
C ALA A 21 -13.53 -3.97 1.26
N LEU A 22 -12.57 -3.36 0.57
CA LEU A 22 -12.18 -1.97 0.72
C LEU A 22 -12.71 -1.19 -0.49
N ILE A 23 -13.68 -0.31 -0.26
CA ILE A 23 -14.44 0.35 -1.32
C ILE A 23 -14.37 1.86 -1.13
N ASN A 24 -14.13 2.59 -2.23
CA ASN A 24 -14.04 4.05 -2.25
C ASN A 24 -12.98 4.60 -1.28
N GLY A 25 -11.90 3.83 -1.04
CA GLY A 25 -10.77 4.32 -0.27
C GLY A 25 -10.19 5.53 -0.97
N PHE A 26 -10.12 6.67 -0.28
CA PHE A 26 -9.66 7.91 -0.88
C PHE A 26 -8.50 8.50 -0.10
N HIS A 27 -7.40 8.75 -0.80
CA HIS A 27 -6.33 9.60 -0.31
C HIS A 27 -6.27 10.88 -1.15
N SER A 28 -6.56 12.01 -0.52
CA SER A 28 -6.18 13.34 -1.01
C SER A 28 -5.20 13.95 -0.04
N GLY A 29 -3.96 14.11 -0.46
CA GLY A 29 -2.91 14.68 0.37
C GLY A 29 -1.82 15.30 -0.47
N ASN A 30 -1.46 16.52 -0.10
CA ASN A 30 -0.14 17.07 -0.34
C ASN A 30 0.49 17.05 1.04
N ASP A 31 1.35 16.09 1.33
CA ASP A 31 1.75 15.71 2.70
C ASP A 31 2.72 16.73 3.35
N GLY A 32 2.64 18.00 2.95
CA GLY A 32 3.57 19.05 3.34
C GLY A 32 4.72 19.12 2.35
N PHE A 33 4.55 19.91 1.30
CA PHE A 33 5.68 20.48 0.58
C PHE A 33 6.47 21.35 1.58
N VAL A 34 7.52 20.81 2.18
CA VAL A 34 8.55 21.60 2.86
C VAL A 34 9.61 21.92 1.81
N PRO A 35 9.70 23.17 1.33
CA PRO A 35 10.70 23.54 0.34
C PRO A 35 12.09 23.34 0.96
N GLY A 36 12.89 22.41 0.41
CA GLY A 36 14.29 22.21 0.82
C GLY A 36 14.68 20.79 1.24
N PHE A 37 13.74 19.87 1.40
CA PHE A 37 14.06 18.45 1.65
C PHE A 37 14.03 17.63 0.35
N SER A 38 15.21 17.35 -0.21
CA SER A 38 15.41 16.47 -1.37
C SER A 38 15.52 14.98 -0.99
N GLY A 39 14.86 14.57 0.09
CA GLY A 39 14.80 13.17 0.54
C GLY A 39 13.53 12.49 0.03
N SER A 40 13.68 11.64 -0.98
CA SER A 40 12.63 11.05 -1.83
C SER A 40 11.63 10.08 -1.17
N GLU A 41 11.50 10.03 0.16
CA GLU A 41 10.76 8.95 0.84
C GLU A 41 9.76 9.38 1.91
N GLN A 42 9.76 10.63 2.39
CA GLN A 42 8.76 11.12 3.36
C GLN A 42 7.48 11.69 2.71
N ASN A 43 7.52 11.91 1.40
CA ASN A 43 6.46 12.54 0.59
C ASN A 43 5.94 11.60 -0.51
N ALA A 44 6.00 10.30 -0.26
CA ALA A 44 5.54 9.29 -1.19
C ALA A 44 4.03 9.05 -0.97
N PRO A 45 3.15 9.44 -1.91
CA PRO A 45 1.71 9.41 -1.70
C PRO A 45 1.17 8.01 -1.45
N LYS A 46 0.22 7.98 -0.51
CA LYS A 46 -0.41 6.80 0.06
C LYS A 46 -1.27 6.06 -0.96
N GLY A 47 -1.47 4.76 -0.75
CA GLY A 47 -2.55 4.05 -1.44
C GLY A 47 -3.90 4.61 -0.98
N GLY A 48 -4.88 4.71 -1.89
CA GLY A 48 -6.20 5.25 -1.53
C GLY A 48 -6.89 4.44 -0.43
N ALA A 49 -6.59 3.15 -0.31
CA ALA A 49 -7.11 2.28 0.75
C ALA A 49 -6.02 1.80 1.72
N LEU A 50 -4.84 1.40 1.23
CA LEU A 50 -3.80 0.79 2.05
C LEU A 50 -2.41 1.33 1.72
N LEU A 51 -1.66 1.68 2.76
CA LEU A 51 -0.23 1.93 2.69
C LEU A 51 0.48 0.80 3.44
N VAL A 52 1.41 0.12 2.77
CA VAL A 52 2.29 -0.88 3.38
C VAL A 52 3.69 -0.29 3.46
N SER A 53 4.09 0.10 4.67
CA SER A 53 5.37 0.78 4.92
C SER A 53 6.55 -0.19 4.88
N THR A 54 7.74 0.36 4.61
CA THR A 54 9.01 -0.37 4.68
C THR A 54 9.14 -1.13 6.00
N GLY A 55 9.56 -2.40 5.93
CA GLY A 55 9.71 -3.27 7.10
C GLY A 55 8.41 -3.91 7.60
N SER A 56 7.24 -3.51 7.07
CA SER A 56 5.98 -4.20 7.35
C SER A 56 5.78 -5.39 6.42
N LYS A 57 5.12 -6.45 6.90
CA LYS A 57 4.67 -7.57 6.07
C LYS A 57 3.15 -7.74 6.14
N VAL A 58 2.48 -7.63 4.99
CA VAL A 58 1.02 -7.81 4.88
C VAL A 58 0.68 -9.01 3.99
N VAL A 59 -0.25 -9.84 4.45
CA VAL A 59 -0.78 -10.96 3.66
C VAL A 59 -2.27 -10.74 3.41
N MET A 60 -2.72 -10.94 2.17
CA MET A 60 -4.12 -10.75 1.77
C MET A 60 -4.66 -11.94 1.00
N HIS A 61 -5.80 -12.48 1.43
CA HIS A 61 -6.51 -13.52 0.70
C HIS A 61 -7.96 -13.12 0.44
N ALA A 62 -8.41 -13.31 -0.80
CA ALA A 62 -9.80 -13.06 -1.23
C ALA A 62 -10.33 -11.65 -0.91
N CYS A 63 -9.47 -10.63 -0.86
CA CYS A 63 -9.88 -9.25 -0.60
C CYS A 63 -10.26 -8.52 -1.90
N SER A 64 -11.20 -7.57 -1.83
CA SER A 64 -11.57 -6.73 -2.97
C SER A 64 -11.27 -5.27 -2.70
N PHE A 65 -10.62 -4.59 -3.64
CA PHE A 65 -10.38 -3.15 -3.63
C PHE A 65 -11.14 -2.53 -4.80
N THR A 66 -12.15 -1.71 -4.51
CA THR A 66 -13.03 -1.16 -5.55
C THR A 66 -13.11 0.35 -5.46
N ASN A 67 -12.88 1.03 -6.59
CA ASN A 67 -12.98 2.49 -6.72
C ASN A 67 -12.12 3.27 -5.71
N CYS A 68 -11.01 2.69 -5.26
CA CYS A 68 -10.06 3.37 -4.41
C CYS A 68 -9.20 4.33 -5.25
N ILE A 69 -9.07 5.56 -4.79
CA ILE A 69 -8.42 6.64 -5.52
C ILE A 69 -7.34 7.27 -4.63
N SER A 70 -6.15 7.43 -5.20
CA SER A 70 -5.10 8.27 -4.64
C SER A 70 -4.90 9.46 -5.56
N PHE A 71 -5.14 10.67 -5.05
CA PHE A 71 -5.04 11.91 -5.80
C PHE A 71 -4.00 12.84 -5.15
N SER A 72 -3.11 13.40 -5.98
CA SER A 72 -2.22 14.48 -5.58
C SER A 72 -1.99 15.45 -6.73
N SER A 73 -2.01 16.75 -6.42
CA SER A 73 -1.80 17.84 -7.38
C SER A 73 -0.34 18.24 -7.55
N SER A 74 0.55 17.77 -6.69
CA SER A 74 1.93 18.24 -6.54
C SER A 74 2.95 17.11 -6.39
N GLU A 75 2.50 15.88 -6.11
CA GLU A 75 3.36 14.71 -5.86
C GLU A 75 2.85 13.48 -6.63
N TYR A 76 3.71 12.52 -6.92
CA TYR A 76 3.39 11.39 -7.81
C TYR A 76 2.59 10.28 -7.12
N PRO A 77 1.25 10.20 -7.23
CA PRO A 77 0.45 9.17 -6.57
C PRO A 77 0.96 7.79 -6.97
N LEU A 78 1.23 6.96 -5.96
CA LEU A 78 1.88 5.67 -6.14
C LEU A 78 0.85 4.67 -6.64
N GLY A 79 -0.18 4.34 -5.87
CA GLY A 79 -1.25 3.42 -6.29
C GLY A 79 -2.64 3.89 -5.86
N GLY A 80 -3.64 3.62 -6.69
CA GLY A 80 -5.02 4.02 -6.43
C GLY A 80 -5.65 3.33 -5.23
N ALA A 81 -5.41 2.03 -5.07
CA ALA A 81 -5.82 1.26 -3.91
C ALA A 81 -4.69 1.07 -2.91
N ILE A 82 -3.54 0.56 -3.38
CA ILE A 82 -2.44 0.16 -2.50
C ILE A 82 -1.14 0.81 -2.94
N ALA A 83 -0.41 1.40 -1.99
CA ALA A 83 1.00 1.72 -2.14
C ALA A 83 1.81 0.78 -1.24
N ASN A 84 2.68 -0.03 -1.84
CA ASN A 84 3.55 -0.95 -1.12
C ASN A 84 5.02 -0.52 -1.22
N ALA A 85 5.64 -0.34 -0.07
CA ALA A 85 7.08 -0.20 0.14
C ALA A 85 7.65 -1.29 1.08
N GLY A 86 6.80 -2.20 1.57
CA GLY A 86 7.17 -3.32 2.43
C GLY A 86 6.98 -4.68 1.74
N GLY A 87 6.86 -5.73 2.55
CA GLY A 87 6.53 -7.07 2.09
C GLY A 87 5.03 -7.26 1.92
N MET A 88 4.59 -7.76 0.77
CA MET A 88 3.18 -8.01 0.50
C MET A 88 2.98 -9.31 -0.28
N GLU A 89 2.12 -10.18 0.24
CA GLU A 89 1.66 -11.39 -0.45
C GLU A 89 0.15 -11.30 -0.65
N MET A 90 -0.33 -11.64 -1.84
CA MET A 90 -1.76 -11.56 -2.17
C MET A 90 -2.20 -12.77 -2.97
N GLU A 91 -3.35 -13.33 -2.61
CA GLU A 91 -3.97 -14.44 -3.34
C GLU A 91 -5.48 -14.20 -3.49
N GLY A 92 -6.03 -14.48 -4.67
CA GLY A 92 -7.47 -14.38 -4.92
C GLY A 92 -8.08 -12.98 -4.74
N CYS A 93 -7.26 -11.93 -4.71
CA CYS A 93 -7.73 -10.57 -4.50
C CYS A 93 -8.20 -9.91 -5.81
N ILE A 94 -9.20 -9.03 -5.73
CA ILE A 94 -9.81 -8.34 -6.87
C ILE A 94 -9.54 -6.84 -6.77
N PHE A 95 -9.13 -6.22 -7.88
CA PHE A 95 -8.92 -4.77 -7.97
C PHE A 95 -9.75 -4.21 -9.13
N SER A 96 -10.72 -3.35 -8.84
CA SER A 96 -11.62 -2.78 -9.85
C SER A 96 -11.76 -1.27 -9.69
N GLY A 97 -11.68 -0.52 -10.80
CA GLY A 97 -11.94 0.93 -10.80
C GLY A 97 -10.97 1.79 -9.98
N ASN A 98 -9.87 1.22 -9.48
CA ASN A 98 -8.91 1.94 -8.65
C ASN A 98 -7.96 2.82 -9.48
N ARG A 99 -7.66 4.04 -9.03
CA ARG A 99 -6.89 5.03 -9.83
C ARG A 99 -5.92 5.85 -9.00
N ALA A 100 -4.66 5.93 -9.45
CA ALA A 100 -3.76 7.00 -9.03
C ALA A 100 -3.92 8.18 -10.02
N ILE A 101 -4.23 9.38 -9.52
CA ILE A 101 -4.58 10.54 -10.34
C ILE A 101 -3.66 11.73 -10.01
N ASN A 102 -2.90 12.20 -11.00
CA ASN A 102 -2.12 13.45 -10.97
C ASN A 102 -2.00 14.00 -12.41
N TYR A 103 -1.82 15.31 -12.52
CA TYR A 103 -1.52 16.06 -13.75
C TYR A 103 -0.11 15.84 -14.33
N LEU A 104 0.84 15.43 -13.50
CA LEU A 104 2.21 15.12 -13.91
C LEU A 104 2.30 13.63 -14.27
N TRP A 105 2.86 12.79 -13.39
CA TRP A 105 3.17 11.40 -13.69
C TRP A 105 2.69 10.43 -12.60
N PRO A 106 1.45 9.93 -12.64
CA PRO A 106 1.03 8.86 -11.73
C PRO A 106 1.89 7.61 -11.95
N LYS A 107 2.36 6.97 -10.87
CA LYS A 107 3.29 5.83 -10.95
C LYS A 107 2.62 4.45 -10.99
N GLY A 108 1.32 4.38 -10.74
CA GLY A 108 0.59 3.11 -10.69
C GLY A 108 -0.90 3.24 -10.99
N GLY A 109 -1.55 2.11 -11.26
CA GLY A 109 -3.00 2.03 -11.45
C GLY A 109 -3.68 1.74 -10.11
N ALA A 110 -4.02 0.48 -9.89
CA ALA A 110 -4.58 0.03 -8.61
C ALA A 110 -3.51 -0.14 -7.53
N ILE A 111 -2.33 -0.65 -7.90
CA ILE A 111 -1.28 -1.00 -6.96
C ILE A 111 0.03 -0.38 -7.45
N TYR A 112 0.81 0.12 -6.52
CA TYR A 112 2.22 0.39 -6.72
C TYR A 112 3.06 -0.43 -5.76
N ASN A 113 4.17 -0.95 -6.28
CA ASN A 113 5.12 -1.77 -5.55
C ASN A 113 6.53 -1.23 -5.80
N LYS A 114 7.25 -0.88 -4.73
CA LYS A 114 8.62 -0.38 -4.80
C LYS A 114 9.65 -1.51 -4.71
#